data_AF-A0A2M8D7K6-F1
#
_entry.id   AF-A0A2M8D7K6-F1
#
_cell.length_a   1.000
_cell.length_b   1.000
_cell.length_c   1.000
_cell.angle_alpha   90.00
_cell.angle_beta   90.00
_cell.angle_gamma   90.00
#
_symmetry.space_group_name_H-M   'P 1'
#
loop_
_entity.id
_entity.type
_entity.pdbx_description
1 polymer ?
#
loop_
_entity_poly.entity_id
_entity_poly.type
_entity_poly.pdbx_seq_one_letter_code
_entity_poly.pdbx_strand_id
1 'polypeptide(L)' 'MIYSPPRAVFNKNDNVMKVIDYFRDTKGELKHVSWPTRHQTIYFTIVVIVISVGTAAFLGFFDFAFIVFFGKIIGVAR' A
#
# COMPACT_ATOMS: atom_id res chain seq x y z
N MET A 1 26.97 49.82 -19.26
CA MET A 1 27.27 48.39 -19.02
C MET A 1 25.95 47.70 -18.69
N ILE A 2 25.21 47.27 -19.72
CA ILE A 2 23.88 46.66 -19.54
C ILE A 2 24.07 45.15 -19.61
N TYR A 3 23.73 44.45 -18.53
CA TYR A 3 23.82 42.99 -18.45
C TYR A 3 22.64 42.39 -19.21
N SER A 4 22.89 41.70 -20.31
CA SER A 4 21.87 40.90 -20.99
C SER A 4 21.86 39.50 -20.35
N PRO A 5 20.74 39.05 -19.73
CA PRO A 5 20.69 37.71 -19.16
C PRO A 5 20.78 36.66 -20.29
N PRO A 6 21.53 35.56 -20.10
CA PRO A 6 21.54 34.45 -21.03
C PRO A 6 20.13 33.91 -21.22
N ARG A 7 19.68 33.78 -22.48
CA ARG A 7 18.37 33.20 -22.80
C ARG A 7 18.38 31.75 -22.30
N ALA A 8 17.46 31.40 -21.41
CA ALA A 8 17.26 30.01 -21.01
C ALA A 8 16.83 29.20 -22.23
N VAL A 9 17.76 28.39 -22.76
CA VAL A 9 17.49 27.47 -23.86
C VAL A 9 16.83 26.24 -23.25
N PHE A 10 15.51 26.24 -23.16
CA PHE A 10 14.75 25.05 -22.75
C PHE A 10 14.80 24.02 -23.88
N ASN A 11 15.67 23.03 -23.75
CA ASN A 11 15.73 21.89 -24.64
C ASN A 11 14.75 20.82 -24.14
N LYS A 12 13.94 20.26 -25.04
CA LYS A 12 12.99 19.19 -24.69
C LYS A 12 13.67 17.99 -24.02
N ASN A 13 14.95 17.75 -24.33
CA ASN A 13 15.78 16.71 -23.74
C ASN A 13 16.10 16.96 -22.25
N ASP A 14 15.98 18.21 -21.77
CA ASP A 14 16.24 18.58 -20.38
C ASP A 14 15.25 17.90 -19.42
N ASN A 15 13.99 17.76 -19.85
CA ASN A 15 12.95 17.09 -19.06
C ASN A 15 13.22 15.57 -18.97
N VAL A 16 13.72 14.98 -20.06
CA VAL A 16 14.08 13.55 -20.11
C VAL A 16 15.29 13.29 -19.22
N MET A 17 16.31 14.14 -19.26
CA MET A 17 17.48 14.05 -18.38
C MET A 17 17.08 14.20 -16.90
N LYS A 18 16.25 15.18 -16.54
CA LYS A 18 15.75 15.37 -15.17
C LYS A 18 14.98 14.17 -14.62
N VAL A 19 14.13 13.54 -15.44
CA VAL A 19 13.39 12.33 -15.04
C VAL A 19 14.35 11.17 -14.82
N ILE A 20 15.32 10.97 -15.71
CA ILE A 20 16.35 9.93 -15.57
C ILE A 20 17.18 10.15 -14.30
N ASP A 21 17.59 11.39 -14.02
CA ASP A 21 18.33 11.75 -12.82
C ASP A 21 17.50 11.46 -11.55
N TYR A 22 16.21 11.82 -11.55
CA TYR A 22 15.30 11.51 -10.43
C TYR A 22 15.20 10.00 -10.13
N PHE A 23 15.05 9.17 -11.17
CA PHE A 23 15.01 7.70 -10.98
C PHE A 23 16.38 7.15 -10.54
N ARG A 24 17.48 7.74 -11.00
CA ARG A 24 18.83 7.35 -10.63
C ARG A 24 19.11 7.65 -9.15
N ASP A 25 18.71 8.82 -8.69
CA ASP A 25 18.86 9.25 -7.30
C ASP A 25 17.94 8.42 -6.38
N THR A 26 16.68 8.19 -6.80
CA THR A 26 15.73 7.33 -6.07
C THR A 26 16.27 5.89 -5.92
N LYS A 27 16.91 5.33 -6.96
CA LYS A 27 17.52 4.00 -6.88
C LYS A 27 18.70 3.93 -5.89
N GLY A 28 19.44 5.03 -5.71
CA GLY A 28 20.49 5.15 -4.71
C GLY A 28 19.96 5.04 -3.28
N GLU A 29 18.84 5.71 -3.00
CA GLU A 29 18.16 5.65 -1.70
C GLU A 29 17.47 4.30 -1.46
N LEU A 30 16.83 3.74 -2.48
CA LEU A 30 16.17 2.43 -2.40
C LEU A 30 17.14 1.27 -2.10
N LYS A 31 18.46 1.44 -2.30
CA LYS A 31 19.47 0.45 -1.89
C LYS A 31 19.65 0.36 -0.37
N HIS A 32 19.33 1.43 0.37
CA HIS A 32 19.37 1.42 1.83
C HIS A 32 18.09 0.82 2.43
N VAL A 33 17.06 0.57 1.61
CA VAL A 33 15.86 -0.14 2.04
C VAL A 33 16.20 -1.59 2.29
N SER A 34 16.04 -2.01 3.54
CA SER A 34 16.21 -3.41 3.95
C SER A 34 14.99 -4.20 3.49
N TRP A 35 15.07 -4.77 2.29
CA TRP A 35 14.04 -5.66 1.77
C TRP A 35 14.02 -6.98 2.56
N PRO A 36 12.84 -7.46 2.97
CA PRO A 36 12.72 -8.69 3.72
C PRO A 36 13.25 -9.88 2.89
N THR A 37 13.89 -10.83 3.57
CA THR A 37 14.31 -12.08 2.93
C THR A 37 13.09 -12.89 2.47
N ARG A 38 13.27 -13.80 1.50
CA ARG A 38 12.16 -14.64 1.01
C ARG A 38 11.40 -15.36 2.14
N HIS A 39 12.13 -15.87 3.13
CA HIS A 39 11.53 -16.51 4.29
C HIS A 39 10.72 -15.53 5.13
N GLN A 40 11.27 -14.34 5.40
CA GLN A 40 10.58 -13.30 6.17
C GLN A 40 9.27 -12.87 5.51
N THR A 41 9.26 -12.70 4.19
CA THR A 41 8.04 -12.40 3.43
C THR A 41 6.99 -13.51 3.55
N ILE A 42 7.42 -14.78 3.48
CA ILE A 42 6.51 -15.92 3.65
C ILE A 42 5.89 -15.92 5.06
N TYR A 43 6.68 -15.68 6.10
CA TYR A 43 6.15 -15.59 7.47
C TYR A 43 5.11 -14.48 7.62
N PHE A 44 5.39 -13.29 7.08
CA PHE A 44 4.43 -12.19 7.12
C PHE A 44 3.13 -12.52 6.39
N THR A 45 3.21 -13.14 5.21
CA THR A 45 2.02 -13.58 4.48
C THR A 45 1.21 -14.62 5.27
N ILE A 46 1.87 -15.59 5.91
CA ILE A 46 1.20 -16.59 6.75
C ILE A 46 0.49 -15.91 7.92
N VAL A 47 1.15 -14.98 8.61
CA VAL A 47 0.53 -14.23 9.71
C VAL A 47 -0.70 -13.47 9.24
N VAL A 48 -0.64 -12.79 8.10
CA VAL A 48 -1.78 -12.06 7.53
C VAL A 48 -2.93 -13.02 7.19
N ILE A 49 -2.65 -14.19 6.63
CA ILE A 49 -3.67 -15.21 6.32
C ILE A 49 -4.37 -15.66 7.61
N VAL A 50 -3.60 -15.99 8.65
CA VAL A 50 -4.14 -16.46 9.93
C VAL A 50 -5.04 -15.40 10.56
N ILE A 51 -4.59 -14.14 10.61
CA ILE A 51 -5.37 -13.04 11.18
C ILE A 51 -6.64 -12.78 10.35
N SER A 52 -6.53 -12.81 9.02
CA SER A 52 -7.67 -12.60 8.12
C SER A 52 -8.73 -13.69 8.30
N VAL A 53 -8.33 -14.96 8.32
CA VAL A 53 -9.23 -16.10 8.55
C VAL A 53 -9.84 -16.03 9.96
N GLY A 54 -9.03 -15.73 10.98
CA GLY A 54 -9.52 -15.55 12.35
C GLY A 54 -10.55 -14.43 12.47
N THR A 55 -10.31 -13.30 11.81
CA THR A 55 -11.25 -12.16 11.77
C THR A 55 -12.53 -12.52 11.03
N ALA A 56 -12.43 -13.21 9.89
CA ALA A 56 -13.59 -13.67 9.13
C ALA A 56 -14.45 -14.66 9.94
N ALA A 57 -13.81 -15.61 10.63
CA ALA A 57 -14.51 -16.55 11.51
C ALA A 57 -15.17 -15.84 12.70
N PHE A 58 -14.47 -14.89 13.33
CA PHE A 58 -15.01 -14.09 14.43
C PHE A 58 -16.23 -13.29 13.97
N LEU A 59 -16.11 -12.49 12.91
CA LEU A 59 -17.21 -11.69 12.40
C LEU A 59 -18.38 -12.56 11.94
N GLY A 60 -18.12 -13.62 11.17
CA GLY A 60 -19.15 -14.54 10.70
C GLY A 60 -19.90 -15.24 11.84
N PHE A 61 -19.21 -15.56 12.94
CA PHE A 61 -19.86 -16.08 14.14
C PHE A 61 -20.82 -15.04 14.75
N PHE A 62 -20.38 -13.79 14.89
CA PHE A 62 -21.22 -12.72 15.43
C PHE A 62 -22.38 -12.36 14.51
N ASP A 63 -22.19 -12.37 13.19
CA ASP A 63 -23.26 -12.17 12.22
C ASP A 63 -24.37 -13.21 12.41
N PHE A 64 -24.01 -14.49 12.54
CA PHE A 64 -24.99 -15.55 12.80
C PHE A 64 -25.65 -15.41 14.17
N ALA A 65 -24.86 -15.12 15.21
CA ALA A 65 -25.37 -14.93 16.56
C ALA A 65 -26.40 -13.79 16.63
N PHE A 66 -26.13 -12.67 15.95
CA PHE A 66 -27.03 -11.54 15.88
C PHE A 66 -28.30 -11.84 15.08
N ILE A 67 -28.21 -12.55 13.95
CA ILE A 67 -29.40 -12.96 13.18
C ILE A 67 -30.35 -13.78 14.07
N VAL A 68 -29.82 -14.77 14.79
CA VAL A 68 -30.64 -15.61 15.68
C VAL A 68 -31.19 -14.80 16.86
N PHE A 69 -30.37 -13.95 17.48
CA PHE A 69 -30.76 -13.13 18.62
C PHE A 69 -31.87 -12.14 18.26
N PHE A 70 -31.68 -11.35 17.21
CA PHE A 70 -32.67 -10.38 16.76
C PHE A 70 -33.91 -11.06 16.16
N GLY A 71 -33.76 -12.17 15.43
CA GLY A 71 -34.89 -12.94 14.92
C GLY A 71 -35.83 -13.44 16.03
N LYS A 72 -35.26 -13.87 17.17
CA LYS A 72 -36.03 -14.24 18.37
C LYS A 72 -36.69 -13.04 19.05
N ILE A 73 -36.02 -11.90 19.13
CA ILE A 73 -36.53 -10.70 19.80
C ILE A 73 -37.65 -10.02 18.99
N ILE A 74 -37.48 -9.91 17.68
CA ILE A 74 -38.43 -9.23 16.80
C ILE A 74 -39.68 -10.10 16.54
N GLY A 75 -39.66 -11.38 16.93
CA GLY A 75 -40.78 -12.30 16.70
C GLY A 75 -40.99 -12.61 15.21
N VAL A 76 -39.98 -12.35 14.38
CA VAL A 76 -39.98 -12.63 12.93
C VAL A 76 -39.98 -14.13 12.64
N ALA A 77 -39.65 -14.97 13.63
CA ALA A 77 -39.89 -16.41 13.59
C ALA A 77 -41.39 -16.70 13.84
N ARG A 78 -42.21 -16.53 12.80
CA ARG A 78 -43.39 -17.37 12.58
C ARG A 78 -43.14 -18.29 11.40
#